data_AF-A0A3P8IRW3-F1
#
_entry.id   AF-A0A3P8IRW3-F1
#
_cell.length_a   1.000
_cell.length_b   1.000
_cell.length_c   1.000
_cell.angle_alpha   90.00
_cell.angle_beta   90.00
_cell.angle_gamma   90.00
#
_symmetry.space_group_name_H-M   'P 1'
#
loop_
_entity.id
_entity.type
_entity.pdbx_description
1 polymer ?
#
loop_
_entity_poly.entity_id
_entity_poly.type
_entity_poly.pdbx_seq_one_letter_code
_entity_poly.pdbx_strand_id
1 'polypeptide(L)'
;MGIRKSRAFNRAMSILLVSALTFAVCFINPNAISMIYAISGPLIAMILFIMPTLSTYIIPTLKPYRSPGNFITLIVGLLCVSVMFFS
;
A
#
# COMPACT_ATOMS: atom_id res chain seq x y z
N MET A 1 42.47 -13.06 -7.48
CA MET A 1 41.06 -12.81 -7.85
C MET A 1 40.47 -11.76 -6.89
N GLY A 2 40.70 -10.47 -7.19
CA GLY A 2 40.35 -9.37 -6.31
C GLY A 2 38.86 -9.05 -6.38
N ILE A 3 38.13 -9.39 -5.32
CA ILE A 3 36.73 -8.98 -5.17
C ILE A 3 36.72 -7.51 -4.75
N ARG A 4 36.86 -6.59 -5.71
CA ARG A 4 36.41 -5.19 -5.51
C ARG A 4 34.88 -5.21 -5.42
N LYS A 5 34.33 -5.60 -4.27
CA LYS A 5 32.89 -5.48 -3.99
C LYS A 5 32.56 -4.00 -3.93
N SER A 6 32.07 -3.47 -5.04
CA SER A 6 31.46 -2.15 -5.10
C SER A 6 30.38 -2.04 -4.02
N ARG A 7 30.35 -0.92 -3.28
CA ARG A 7 29.36 -0.64 -2.22
C ARG A 7 27.92 -0.81 -2.73
N ALA A 8 27.69 -0.57 -4.03
CA ALA A 8 26.42 -0.82 -4.72
C ALA A 8 26.06 -2.31 -4.82
N PHE A 9 27.03 -3.18 -5.12
CA PHE A 9 26.81 -4.62 -5.20
C PHE A 9 26.53 -5.25 -3.83
N ASN A 10 27.23 -4.80 -2.78
CA ASN A 10 26.92 -5.25 -1.42
C ASN A 10 25.55 -4.76 -0.93
N ARG A 11 25.11 -3.55 -1.33
CA ARG A 11 23.74 -3.08 -1.07
C ARG A 11 22.70 -3.91 -1.81
N ALA A 12 22.88 -4.16 -3.10
CA ALA A 12 21.98 -4.99 -3.90
C ALA A 12 21.88 -6.41 -3.34
N MET A 13 23.02 -7.03 -2.98
CA MET A 13 23.06 -8.33 -2.33
C MET A 13 22.31 -8.33 -0.99
N SER A 14 22.48 -7.29 -0.17
CA SER A 14 21.78 -7.16 1.11
C SER A 14 20.26 -7.05 0.92
N ILE A 15 19.80 -6.23 -0.04
CA ILE A 15 18.37 -6.07 -0.34
C ILE A 15 17.77 -7.40 -0.80
N LEU A 16 18.45 -8.10 -1.71
CA LEU A 16 18.00 -9.40 -2.23
C LEU A 16 17.94 -10.47 -1.14
N LEU A 17 18.97 -10.54 -0.28
CA LEU A 17 18.99 -11.49 0.83
C LEU A 17 17.87 -11.21 1.82
N VAL A 18 17.69 -9.94 2.20
CA VAL A 18 16.62 -9.54 3.11
C VAL A 18 15.27 -9.89 2.50
N SER A 19 15.00 -9.53 1.24
CA SER A 19 13.71 -9.83 0.60
C SER A 19 13.41 -11.33 0.49
N ALA A 20 14.42 -12.15 0.18
CA ALA A 20 14.26 -13.59 0.09
C ALA A 20 14.00 -14.23 1.47
N LEU A 21 14.68 -13.74 2.51
CA LEU A 21 14.47 -14.17 3.89
C LEU A 21 13.07 -13.79 4.39
N THR A 22 12.60 -12.56 4.17
CA THR A 22 11.24 -12.17 4.56
C THR A 22 10.18 -13.01 3.84
N PHE A 23 10.38 -13.30 2.56
CA PHE A 23 9.48 -14.16 1.79
C PHE A 23 9.41 -15.57 2.41
N ALA A 24 10.55 -16.20 2.68
CA ALA A 24 10.59 -17.53 3.30
C ALA A 24 9.93 -17.55 4.70
N VAL A 25 10.19 -16.55 5.53
CA VAL A 25 9.60 -16.43 6.88
C VAL A 25 8.08 -16.29 6.82
N CYS A 26 7.56 -15.57 5.82
CA CYS A 26 6.12 -15.42 5.62
C CYS A 26 5.42 -16.76 5.38
N PHE A 27 5.99 -17.67 4.59
CA PHE A 27 5.39 -19.01 4.35
C PHE A 27 5.41 -19.90 5.59
N ILE A 28 6.40 -19.75 6.45
CA ILE A 28 6.56 -20.58 7.66
C ILE A 28 5.66 -20.07 8.79
N ASN A 29 5.49 -18.75 8.92
CA ASN A 29 4.68 -18.14 9.99
C ASN A 29 3.47 -17.38 9.40
N PRO A 30 2.28 -18.00 9.33
CA PRO A 30 1.07 -17.33 8.83
C PRO A 30 0.67 -16.10 9.67
N ASN A 31 1.07 -16.05 10.95
CA ASN A 31 0.86 -14.87 11.80
C ASN A 31 1.59 -13.62 11.29
N ALA A 32 2.78 -13.76 10.69
CA ALA A 32 3.53 -12.64 10.12
C ALA A 32 2.83 -12.09 8.86
N ILE A 33 2.30 -12.99 8.01
CA ILE A 33 1.46 -12.60 6.87
C ILE A 33 0.20 -11.87 7.36
N SER A 34 -0.45 -12.39 8.41
CA SER A 34 -1.67 -11.79 8.94
C SER A 34 -1.44 -10.38 9.50
N MET A 35 -0.30 -10.13 10.17
CA MET A 35 0.08 -8.77 10.61
C MET A 35 0.32 -7.82 9.43
N ILE A 36 0.99 -8.29 8.38
CA ILE A 36 1.21 -7.48 7.17
C ILE A 36 -0.13 -7.14 6.53
N TYR A 37 -1.06 -8.10 6.47
CA TYR A 37 -2.39 -7.89 5.88
C TYR A 37 -3.24 -6.92 6.72
N ALA A 38 -3.20 -7.04 8.05
CA ALA A 38 -3.89 -6.14 8.97
C ALA A 38 -3.45 -4.67 8.83
N ILE A 39 -2.19 -4.42 8.47
CA ILE A 39 -1.67 -3.06 8.25
C ILE A 39 -1.89 -2.59 6.80
N SER A 40 -1.65 -3.47 5.83
CA SER A 40 -1.74 -3.12 4.40
C SER A 40 -3.18 -2.96 3.90
N GLY A 41 -4.16 -3.68 4.46
CA GLY A 41 -5.58 -3.54 4.14
C GLY A 41 -6.10 -2.11 4.34
N PRO A 42 -6.00 -1.54 5.54
CA PRO A 42 -6.39 -0.14 5.80
C PRO A 42 -5.61 0.87 4.94
N LEU A 43 -4.32 0.64 4.71
CA LEU A 43 -3.48 1.52 3.88
C LEU A 43 -3.92 1.53 2.42
N ILE A 44 -4.18 0.37 1.83
CA ILE A 44 -4.66 0.23 0.45
C ILE A 44 -6.05 0.85 0.31
N ALA A 45 -6.94 0.62 1.27
CA ALA A 45 -8.26 1.24 1.30
C ALA A 45 -8.15 2.78 1.34
N MET A 46 -7.30 3.33 2.22
CA MET A 46 -7.05 4.77 2.23
C MET A 46 -6.56 5.29 0.87
N ILE A 47 -5.60 4.63 0.22
CA ILE A 47 -5.12 5.04 -1.10
C ILE A 47 -6.25 5.02 -2.13
N LEU A 48 -7.03 3.93 -2.21
CA LEU A 48 -8.10 3.77 -3.18
C LEU A 48 -9.25 4.78 -3.02
N PHE A 49 -9.51 5.27 -1.79
CA PHE A 49 -10.60 6.21 -1.53
C PHE A 49 -10.13 7.68 -1.47
N ILE A 50 -8.91 7.94 -1.01
CA ILE A 50 -8.33 9.29 -0.97
C ILE A 50 -7.86 9.72 -2.36
N MET A 51 -7.26 8.83 -3.15
CA MET A 51 -6.76 9.17 -4.49
C MET A 51 -7.84 9.69 -5.46
N PRO A 52 -9.03 9.07 -5.62
CA PRO A 52 -10.06 9.59 -6.51
C PRO A 52 -10.70 10.88 -5.98
N THR A 53 -10.87 10.99 -4.66
CA THR A 53 -11.47 12.19 -4.05
C THR A 53 -10.54 13.38 -4.22
N LEU A 54 -9.25 13.22 -3.91
CA LEU A 54 -8.22 14.22 -4.19
C LEU A 54 -8.16 14.56 -5.68
N SER A 55 -8.09 13.58 -6.59
CA SER A 55 -8.03 13.83 -8.03
C SER A 55 -9.16 14.74 -8.52
N THR A 56 -10.36 14.57 -7.96
CA THR A 56 -11.55 15.40 -8.28
C THR A 56 -11.46 16.82 -7.69
N TYR A 57 -10.74 17.03 -6.59
CA TYR A 57 -10.54 18.34 -5.96
C TYR A 57 -9.35 19.12 -6.53
N ILE A 58 -8.25 18.44 -6.90
CA ILE A 58 -7.01 19.10 -7.36
C ILE A 58 -7.12 19.51 -8.84
N ILE A 59 -7.89 18.77 -9.65
CA ILE A 59 -7.97 19.00 -11.10
C ILE A 59 -9.19 19.87 -11.45
N PRO A 60 -9.00 21.17 -11.77
CA PRO A 60 -10.11 22.10 -12.02
C PRO A 60 -10.87 21.83 -13.32
N THR A 61 -10.31 21.05 -14.24
CA THR A 61 -10.97 20.63 -15.50
C THR A 61 -12.03 19.55 -15.30
N LEU A 62 -12.06 18.89 -14.14
CA LEU A 62 -13.09 17.91 -13.73
C LEU A 62 -14.22 18.53 -12.89
N LYS A 63 -14.21 19.87 -12.66
CA LYS A 63 -15.28 20.60 -11.97
C LYS A 63 -16.70 20.35 -12.52
N PRO A 64 -16.96 20.25 -13.84
CA PRO A 64 -18.31 19.91 -14.33
C PRO A 64 -18.68 18.44 -14.13
N TYR A 65 -17.71 17.56 -13.88
CA TYR A 65 -17.90 16.16 -13.47
C TYR A 65 -17.91 15.99 -11.94
N ARG A 66 -18.16 17.08 -11.18
CA ARG A 66 -18.58 17.02 -9.75
C ARG A 66 -19.93 16.28 -9.66
N SER A 67 -19.86 14.98 -9.88
CA SER A 67 -20.97 14.06 -9.73
C SER A 67 -21.12 13.72 -8.25
N PRO A 68 -22.35 13.51 -7.76
CA PRO A 68 -22.58 12.92 -6.44
C PRO A 68 -21.83 11.59 -6.24
N GLY A 69 -21.42 10.92 -7.34
CA GLY A 69 -20.57 9.74 -7.31
C GLY A 69 -19.27 9.93 -6.53
N ASN A 70 -18.62 11.10 -6.58
CA ASN A 70 -17.39 11.35 -5.80
C ASN A 70 -17.66 11.47 -4.30
N PHE A 71 -18.87 11.91 -3.92
CA PHE A 71 -19.30 11.97 -2.53
C PHE A 71 -19.67 10.56 -2.01
N ILE A 72 -20.33 9.76 -2.86
CA ILE A 72 -20.65 8.36 -2.57
C ILE A 72 -19.38 7.53 -2.41
N THR A 73 -18.38 7.66 -3.30
CA THR A 73 -17.11 6.94 -3.17
C THR A 73 -16.33 7.36 -1.93
N LEU A 74 -16.39 8.64 -1.52
CA LEU A 74 -15.80 9.10 -0.27
C LEU A 74 -16.47 8.43 0.95
N ILE A 75 -17.81 8.40 0.98
CA ILE A 75 -18.58 7.79 2.08
C ILE A 75 -18.38 6.27 2.15
N VAL A 76 -18.53 5.57 1.02
CA VAL A 76 -18.26 4.13 0.92
C VAL A 76 -16.83 3.83 1.33
N GLY A 77 -15.90 4.72 0.99
CA GLY A 77 -14.51 4.62 1.41
C GLY A 77 -14.27 4.73 2.89
N LEU A 78 -14.87 5.73 3.52
CA LEU A 78 -14.82 5.90 4.96
C LEU A 78 -15.43 4.70 5.69
N LEU A 79 -16.55 4.18 5.19
CA LEU A 79 -17.20 2.99 5.75
C LEU A 79 -16.30 1.74 5.62
N CYS A 80 -15.67 1.55 4.46
CA CYS A 80 -14.80 0.40 4.21
C CYS A 80 -13.55 0.43 5.13
N VAL A 81 -12.94 1.61 5.30
CA VAL A 81 -11.82 1.79 6.26
C VAL A 81 -12.29 1.52 7.68
N SER A 82 -13.49 1.97 8.05
CA SER A 82 -14.06 1.76 9.39
C SER A 82 -14.30 0.27 9.68
N VAL A 83 -14.77 -0.50 8.70
CA VAL A 83 -14.97 -1.96 8.83
C VAL A 83 -13.63 -2.68 8.98
N MET A 84 -12.60 -2.32 8.22
CA MET A 84 -11.27 -2.96 8.34
C MET A 84 -10.56 -2.63 9.65
N PHE A 85 -10.86 -1.49 10.27
CA PHE A 85 -10.28 -1.14 11.58
C PHE A 85 -11.00 -1.81 12.75
N PHE A 86 -12.26 -2.20 12.55
CA PHE A 86 -13.10 -2.87 13.55
C PHE A 86 -13.06 -4.41 13.44
N SER A 87 -12.65 -4.93 12.27
CA SER A 87 -12.44 -6.35 12.00
C SER A 87 -11.03 -6.81 12.35
#